data_AF-A0A7V9SDJ6-F1
#
_entry.id   AF-A0A7V9SDJ6-F1
#
_cell.length_a   1.000
_cell.length_b   1.000
_cell.length_c   1.000
_cell.angle_alpha   90.00
_cell.angle_beta   90.00
_cell.angle_gamma   90.00
#
_symmetry.space_group_name_H-M   'P 1'
#
loop_
_entity.id
_entity.type
_entity.pdbx_description
1 polymer ?
#
loop_
_entity_poly.entity_id
_entity_poly.type
_entity_poly.pdbx_seq_one_letter_code
_entity_poly.pdbx_strand_id
1 'polypeptide(L)' 'MPLVRETYKHRQQLVGPTLTGRMLSIVVGPVPDRPDIYYVFSARPASRKERGSYEHTEGGSVS' A
#
# COMPACT_ATOMS: atom_id res chain seq x y z
N MET A 1 0.47 -8.66 5.57
CA MET A 1 1.20 -8.09 4.39
C MET A 1 0.60 -6.72 4.04
N PRO A 2 1.12 -5.84 3.14
CA PRO A 2 0.38 -4.64 2.76
C PRO A 2 -0.82 -4.99 1.87
N LEU A 3 -1.91 -4.24 2.01
CA LEU A 3 -3.03 -4.26 1.07
C LEU A 3 -2.59 -3.55 -0.22
N VAL A 4 -2.65 -4.26 -1.35
CA VAL A 4 -2.25 -3.75 -2.67
C VAL A 4 -3.49 -3.47 -3.52
N ARG A 5 -3.54 -2.31 -4.15
CA ARG A 5 -4.61 -1.92 -5.09
C ARG A 5 -4.02 -1.30 -6.34
N GLU A 6 -4.52 -1.67 -7.50
CA GLU A 6 -4.19 -0.96 -8.74
C GLU A 6 -4.85 0.42 -8.77
N THR A 7 -4.15 1.37 -9.37
CA THR A 7 -4.61 2.75 -9.56
C THR A 7 -4.36 3.17 -11.01
N TYR A 8 -4.39 4.48 -11.30
CA TYR A 8 -4.20 4.98 -12.66
C TYR A 8 -2.76 4.80 -13.18
N LYS A 9 -2.61 4.64 -14.49
CA LYS A 9 -1.31 4.59 -15.21
C LYS A 9 -0.33 3.55 -14.62
N HIS A 10 -0.80 2.32 -14.40
CA HIS A 10 0.00 1.18 -13.91
C HIS A 10 0.71 1.46 -12.56
N ARG A 11 0.08 2.25 -11.70
CA ARG A 11 0.55 2.52 -10.34
C ARG A 11 -0.18 1.64 -9.35
N GLN A 12 0.50 1.29 -8.27
CA GLN A 12 -0.03 0.51 -7.17
C GLN A 12 -0.09 1.36 -5.91
N GLN A 13 -1.23 1.33 -5.22
CA GLN A 13 -1.35 1.83 -3.87
C GLN A 13 -1.09 0.69 -2.89
N LEU A 14 -0.19 0.91 -1.94
CA LEU A 14 0.16 0.01 -0.85
C LEU A 14 -0.32 0.63 0.46
N VAL A 15 -1.16 -0.08 1.21
CA VAL A 15 -1.58 0.32 2.56
C VAL A 15 -1.09 -0.72 3.55
N GLY A 16 -0.31 -0.31 4.54
CA GLY A 16 0.20 -1.24 5.54
C GLY A 16 1.05 -0.58 6.63
N PRO A 17 1.38 -1.34 7.69
CA PRO A 17 2.21 -0.85 8.78
C PRO A 17 3.68 -0.75 8.35
N THR A 18 4.37 0.28 8.82
CA THR A 18 5.83 0.34 8.82
C THR A 18 6.39 -0.58 9.91
N LEU A 19 7.71 -0.79 9.90
CA LEU A 19 8.43 -1.47 10.99
C LEU A 19 8.23 -0.82 12.36
N THR A 20 7.89 0.47 12.38
CA THR A 20 7.60 1.25 13.60
C THR A 20 6.11 1.28 13.96
N GLY A 21 5.28 0.49 13.27
CA GLY A 21 3.83 0.36 13.52
C GLY A 21 2.98 1.50 12.96
N ARG A 22 3.55 2.49 12.26
CA ARG A 22 2.77 3.56 11.63
C ARG A 22 2.11 3.01 10.37
N MET A 23 0.79 3.16 10.25
CA MET A 23 0.08 2.80 9.02
C MET A 23 0.27 3.88 7.94
N LEU A 24 0.82 3.50 6.79
CA LEU A 24 1.01 4.38 5.64
C LEU A 24 0.17 3.94 4.44
N SER A 25 -0.14 4.91 3.59
CA SER A 25 -0.60 4.71 2.22
C SER A 25 0.45 5.27 1.28
N ILE A 26 1.01 4.42 0.43
CA ILE A 26 2.09 4.76 -0.51
C ILE A 26 1.60 4.47 -1.93
N VAL A 27 1.83 5.38 -2.86
CA VAL A 27 1.59 5.13 -4.29
C VAL A 27 2.92 4.95 -4.99
N VAL A 28 3.11 3.80 -5.63
CA VAL A 28 4.31 3.43 -6.36
C VAL A 28 4.00 3.11 -7.82
N GLY A 29 4.97 3.21 -8.71
CA GLY A 29 4.87 2.71 -10.07
C GLY A 29 6.21 2.23 -10.60
N PRO A 30 6.19 1.40 -11.66
CA PRO A 30 7.40 0.81 -12.21
C PRO A 30 8.31 1.88 -12.83
N VAL A 31 9.62 1.65 -12.75
CA VAL A 31 10.61 2.41 -13.52
C VAL A 31 10.85 1.68 -14.85
N PRO A 32 10.79 2.36 -16.01
CA PRO A 32 11.12 1.75 -17.29
C PRO A 32 12.49 1.08 -17.27
N ASP A 33 12.60 -0.11 -17.85
CA ASP A 33 13.82 -0.91 -17.95
C ASP A 33 14.44 -1.34 -16.60
N ARG A 34 13.70 -1.19 -15.49
CA ARG A 34 14.14 -1.56 -14.13
C ARG A 34 12.99 -2.27 -13.38
N PRO A 35 12.72 -3.56 -13.66
CA PRO A 35 11.55 -4.27 -13.17
C PRO A 35 11.47 -4.38 -11.63
N ASP A 36 12.62 -4.38 -10.96
CA ASP A 36 12.71 -4.50 -9.50
C ASP A 36 12.74 -3.14 -8.78
N ILE A 37 12.63 -2.03 -9.51
CA ILE A 37 12.68 -0.68 -8.96
C ILE A 37 11.34 0.00 -9.14
N TYR A 38 10.86 0.56 -8.04
CA TYR A 38 9.62 1.33 -8.01
C TYR A 38 9.91 2.78 -7.65
N TYR A 39 9.27 3.70 -8.37
CA TYR A 39 9.25 5.11 -8.03
C TYR A 39 8.09 5.42 -7.07
N VAL A 40 8.35 6.18 -6.02
CA VAL A 40 7.33 6.60 -5.05
C VAL A 40 6.73 7.93 -5.48
N PHE A 41 5.45 7.93 -5.85
CA PHE A 41 4.72 9.14 -6.23
C PHE A 41 4.18 9.90 -5.02
N SER A 42 3.79 9.19 -3.96
CA SER A 42 3.32 9.80 -2.71
C SER A 42 3.47 8.83 -1.54
N ALA A 43 3.68 9.39 -0.36
CA ALA A 43 3.65 8.67 0.90
C ALA A 43 2.97 9.53 1.96
N ARG A 44 1.92 9.01 2.61
CA ARG A 44 1.18 9.71 3.65
C ARG A 44 0.67 8.75 4.73
N PRO A 45 0.32 9.26 5.93
CA PRO A 45 -0.46 8.48 6.88
C PRO A 45 -1.72 7.89 6.24
N ALA A 46 -2.00 6.62 6.53
CA ALA A 46 -3.24 5.98 6.12
C ALA A 46 -4.43 6.61 6.84
N SER A 47 -5.48 6.93 6.09
CA SER A 47 -6.75 7.42 6.60
C SER A 47 -7.45 6.37 7.45
N ARG A 48 -8.44 6.77 8.25
CA ARG A 48 -9.24 5.83 9.08
C ARG A 48 -9.89 4.74 8.23
N LYS A 49 -10.43 5.10 7.06
CA LYS A 49 -11.06 4.14 6.14
C LYS A 49 -10.07 3.13 5.56
N GLU A 50 -8.86 3.59 5.21
CA GLU A 50 -7.80 2.72 4.71
C GLU A 50 -7.30 1.76 5.79
N ARG A 51 -7.15 2.24 7.03
CA ARG A 51 -6.84 1.40 8.20
C ARG A 51 -7.90 0.32 8.43
N GLY A 52 -9.17 0.71 8.45
CA GLY A 52 -10.26 -0.27 8.61
C GLY A 52 -10.33 -1.27 7.46
N SER A 53 -10.02 -0.86 6.23
CA SER A 53 -9.95 -1.80 5.08
C SER A 53 -8.82 -2.82 5.26
N TYR A 54 -7.65 -2.35 5.70
CA TYR A 54 -6.50 -3.20 5.98
C TYR A 54 -6.81 -4.23 7.08
N GLU A 55 -7.36 -3.76 8.19
CA GLU A 55 -7.76 -4.59 9.33
C GLU A 55 -8.83 -5.61 8.95
N HIS A 56 -9.76 -5.27 8.06
CA HIS A 56 -10.79 -6.20 7.60
C HIS A 56 -10.21 -7.32 6.71
N THR A 57 -9.24 -7.00 5.85
CA THR A 57 -8.58 -8.01 5.00
C THR A 57 -7.66 -8.93 5.81
N GLU A 58 -6.86 -8.39 6.73
CA GLU A 58 -5.99 -9.22 7.59
C GLU A 58 -6.80 -9.94 8.68
N GLY A 59 -7.92 -9.37 9.14
CA GLY A 59 -8.85 -9.99 10.10
C GLY A 59 -9.74 -11.10 9.50
N GLY A 60 -9.91 -11.13 8.18
CA GLY A 60 -10.58 -12.22 7.46
C GLY A 60 -9.68 -13.43 7.17
N SER A 61 -8.42 -13.41 7.64
CA SER A 61 -7.45 -14.49 7.48
C SER A 61 -7.43 -15.46 8.67
N VAL A 62 -8.36 -15.30 9.62
CA VAL A 62 -8.56 -16.20 10.76
C VAL A 62 -10.05 -16.50 10.90
N SER A 63 -10.56 -17.37 10.04
CA SER A 63 -11.82 -18.10 10.24
C SER A 63 -11.75 -19.43 9.52
#